data_AF-A0A847MSM5-F1
#
_entry.id   AF-A0A847MSM5-F1
#
_cell.length_a   1.000
_cell.length_b   1.000
_cell.length_c   1.000
_cell.angle_alpha   90.00
_cell.angle_beta   90.00
_cell.angle_gamma   90.00
#
_symmetry.space_group_name_H-M   'P 1'
#
loop_
_entity.id
_entity.type
_entity.pdbx_description
1 polymer ?
#
loop_
_entity_poly.entity_id
_entity_poly.type
_entity_poly.pdbx_seq_one_letter_code
_entity_poly.pdbx_strand_id
1 'polypeptide(L)'
;MAAEHVPPQSALDRAWRSAREEAGRPGFRFHNLRHTGLNKYAEQGATLAELLHRGGHTDVTAALRYQHATAQRDRALTELLSREIRVESES
;
A
#
# COMPACT_ATOMS: atom_id res chain seq x y z
N MET A 1 13.90 -27.44 21.43
CA MET A 1 13.30 -26.34 20.65
C MET A 1 14.40 -25.31 20.44
N ALA A 2 15.07 -25.32 19.28
CA ALA A 2 16.11 -24.34 18.97
C ALA A 2 15.44 -22.98 18.73
N ALA A 3 15.86 -21.95 19.44
CA ALA A 3 15.38 -20.59 19.20
C ALA A 3 15.75 -20.18 17.78
N GLU A 4 14.76 -19.70 17.02
CA GLU A 4 14.96 -19.21 15.65
C GLU A 4 15.97 -18.05 15.67
N HIS A 5 17.08 -18.22 14.96
CA HIS A 5 18.10 -17.18 14.86
C HIS A 5 17.56 -16.05 13.96
N VAL A 6 17.09 -14.98 14.58
CA VAL A 6 16.72 -13.76 13.88
C VAL A 6 18.00 -13.04 13.48
N PRO A 7 18.26 -12.84 12.16
CA PRO A 7 19.46 -12.15 11.73
C PRO A 7 19.47 -10.71 12.24
N PRO A 8 20.65 -10.14 12.52
CA PRO A 8 20.75 -8.77 12.98
C PRO A 8 20.27 -7.80 11.91
N GLN A 9 19.74 -6.64 12.32
CA GLN A 9 19.26 -5.57 11.42
C GLN A 9 20.29 -5.18 10.34
N SER A 10 21.58 -5.20 10.68
CA SER A 10 22.66 -4.90 9.75
C SER A 10 22.80 -5.92 8.60
N ALA A 11 22.41 -7.18 8.81
CA ALA A 11 22.40 -8.20 7.78
C ALA A 11 21.23 -7.96 6.80
N LEU A 12 20.05 -7.62 7.33
CA LEU A 12 18.89 -7.22 6.52
C LEU A 12 19.22 -5.99 5.67
N ASP A 13 19.84 -4.96 6.27
CA ASP A 13 20.23 -3.74 5.55
C ASP A 13 21.18 -4.01 4.38
N ARG A 14 22.17 -4.92 4.57
CA ARG A 14 23.09 -5.31 3.51
C ARG A 14 22.38 -6.05 2.38
N ALA A 15 21.57 -7.05 2.72
CA ALA A 15 20.79 -7.79 1.73
C ALA A 15 19.84 -6.87 0.97
N TRP A 16 19.19 -5.94 1.67
CA TRP A 16 18.30 -4.95 1.06
C TRP A 16 19.03 -4.00 0.12
N ARG A 17 20.23 -3.52 0.50
CA ARG A 17 21.06 -2.70 -0.39
C ARG A 17 21.40 -3.46 -1.66
N SER A 18 21.80 -4.72 -1.59
CA SER A 18 22.06 -5.52 -2.79
C SER A 18 20.80 -5.63 -3.67
N ALA A 19 19.67 -6.01 -3.06
CA ALA A 19 18.42 -6.23 -3.78
C ALA A 19 17.89 -4.95 -4.47
N ARG A 20 17.99 -3.78 -3.81
CA ARG A 20 17.51 -2.52 -4.40
C ARG A 20 18.41 -2.01 -5.53
N GLU A 21 19.73 -2.29 -5.49
CA GLU A 21 20.64 -1.95 -6.59
C GLU A 21 20.32 -2.82 -7.82
N GLU A 22 20.17 -4.13 -7.62
CA GLU A 22 19.79 -5.07 -8.68
C GLU A 22 18.42 -4.73 -9.31
N ALA A 23 17.46 -4.29 -8.49
CA ALA A 23 16.17 -3.81 -8.96
C ALA A 23 16.20 -2.42 -9.62
N GLY A 24 17.37 -1.78 -9.76
CA GLY A 24 17.52 -0.44 -10.36
C GLY A 24 16.91 0.68 -9.51
N ARG A 25 16.79 0.48 -8.20
CA ARG A 25 16.13 1.38 -7.24
C ARG A 25 17.03 1.73 -6.04
N PRO A 26 18.22 2.33 -6.27
CA PRO A 26 19.20 2.62 -5.21
C PRO A 26 18.66 3.56 -4.11
N GLY A 27 17.67 4.40 -4.39
CA GLY A 27 17.04 5.28 -3.40
C GLY A 27 15.98 4.61 -2.52
N PHE A 28 15.59 3.36 -2.82
CA PHE A 28 14.43 2.73 -2.21
C PHE A 28 14.78 2.11 -0.84
N ARG A 29 14.15 2.62 0.21
CA ARG A 29 14.34 2.14 1.59
C ARG A 29 13.40 0.97 1.87
N PHE A 30 13.78 0.09 2.81
CA PHE A 30 12.96 -1.07 3.17
C PHE A 30 11.56 -0.65 3.65
N HIS A 31 11.47 0.42 4.44
CA HIS A 31 10.19 0.99 4.90
C HIS A 31 9.26 1.44 3.76
N ASN A 32 9.79 1.75 2.57
CA ASN A 32 8.95 2.11 1.43
C ASN A 32 8.06 0.95 0.98
N LEU A 33 8.46 -0.30 1.21
CA LEU A 33 7.59 -1.46 0.96
C LEU A 33 6.31 -1.40 1.79
N ARG A 34 6.40 -0.98 3.06
CA ARG A 34 5.23 -0.77 3.91
C ARG A 34 4.31 0.30 3.31
N HIS A 35 4.88 1.43 2.87
CA HIS A 35 4.08 2.46 2.23
C HIS A 35 3.41 1.97 0.95
N THR A 36 4.13 1.24 0.09
CA THR A 36 3.56 0.64 -1.13
C THR A 36 2.42 -0.31 -0.81
N GLY A 37 2.59 -1.18 0.20
CA GLY A 37 1.55 -2.12 0.61
C GLY A 37 0.29 -1.42 1.14
N LEU A 38 0.45 -0.37 1.95
CA LEU A 38 -0.68 0.42 2.45
C LEU A 38 -1.37 1.22 1.33
N ASN A 39 -0.61 1.74 0.35
CA ASN A 39 -1.19 2.41 -0.81
C ASN A 39 -2.06 1.45 -1.63
N LYS A 40 -1.53 0.26 -1.95
CA LYS A 40 -2.27 -0.77 -2.67
C LYS A 40 -3.51 -1.25 -1.91
N TYR A 41 -3.44 -1.30 -0.59
CA TYR A 41 -4.59 -1.66 0.22
C TYR A 41 -5.68 -0.58 0.17
N ALA A 42 -5.30 0.70 0.23
CA ALA A 42 -6.23 1.82 0.05
C ALA A 42 -6.83 1.86 -1.37
N GLU A 43 -6.05 1.58 -2.42
CA GLU A 43 -6.51 1.45 -3.81
C GLU A 43 -7.59 0.35 -3.98
N GLN A 44 -7.62 -0.64 -3.09
CA GLN A 44 -8.63 -1.71 -3.06
C GLN A 44 -9.90 -1.31 -2.28
N GLY A 45 -9.93 -0.14 -1.66
CA GLY A 45 -11.09 0.39 -0.93
C GLY A 45 -11.04 0.16 0.57
N ALA A 46 -9.85 -0.11 1.13
CA ALA A 46 -9.69 -0.21 2.57
C ALA A 46 -10.16 1.07 3.28
N THR A 47 -10.88 0.88 4.38
CA THR A 47 -11.33 1.95 5.27
C THR A 47 -10.17 2.52 6.08
N LEU A 48 -10.40 3.69 6.68
CA LEU A 48 -9.43 4.31 7.59
C LEU A 48 -9.07 3.39 8.77
N ALA A 49 -10.05 2.71 9.36
CA ALA A 49 -9.82 1.79 10.48
C ALA A 49 -8.96 0.58 10.08
N GLU A 50 -9.20 0.02 8.90
CA GLU A 50 -8.41 -1.10 8.36
C GLU A 50 -6.96 -0.66 8.04
N LEU A 51 -6.78 0.55 7.51
CA LEU A 51 -5.46 1.13 7.27
C LEU A 51 -4.68 1.37 8.57
N LEU A 52 -5.35 1.84 9.63
CA LEU A 52 -4.73 2.01 10.95
C LEU A 52 -4.33 0.66 11.54
N HIS A 53 -5.24 -0.33 11.49
CA HIS A 53 -4.98 -1.68 11.99
C HIS A 53 -3.81 -2.35 11.25
N ARG A 54 -3.86 -2.42 9.92
CA ARG A 54 -2.80 -3.01 9.09
C ARG A 54 -1.49 -2.22 9.18
N GLY A 55 -1.61 -0.91 9.25
CA GLY A 55 -0.52 0.04 9.41
C GLY A 55 0.02 0.13 10.82
N GLY A 56 -0.54 -0.58 11.81
CA GLY A 56 -0.13 -0.48 13.22
C GLY A 56 -0.02 0.98 13.70
N HIS A 57 -0.79 1.88 13.10
CA HIS A 57 -0.76 3.31 13.37
C HIS A 57 -1.85 3.60 14.40
N THR A 58 -1.49 4.27 15.48
CA THR A 58 -2.46 4.85 16.42
C THR A 58 -2.87 6.26 16.02
N ASP A 59 -2.07 6.92 15.18
CA ASP A 59 -2.31 8.26 14.66
C ASP A 59 -3.04 8.23 13.31
N VAL A 60 -4.21 8.88 13.28
CA VAL A 60 -5.05 9.06 12.10
C VAL A 60 -4.29 9.79 10.98
N THR A 61 -3.45 10.76 11.33
CA THR A 61 -2.68 11.57 10.37
C THR A 61 -1.81 10.70 9.46
N ALA A 62 -1.28 9.60 10.01
CA ALA A 62 -0.47 8.67 9.24
C ALA A 62 -1.28 7.91 8.18
N ALA A 63 -2.53 7.58 8.47
CA ALA A 63 -3.42 6.89 7.54
C ALA A 63 -4.06 7.85 6.52
N LEU A 64 -4.27 9.12 6.87
CA LEU A 64 -4.79 10.14 5.93
C LEU A 64 -3.91 10.32 4.69
N ARG A 65 -2.60 10.00 4.78
CA ARG A 65 -1.69 10.02 3.63
C ARG A 65 -2.17 9.14 2.46
N TYR A 66 -2.97 8.11 2.72
CA TYR A 66 -3.47 7.18 1.70
C TYR A 66 -4.82 7.57 1.09
N GLN A 67 -5.46 8.66 1.54
CA GLN A 67 -6.77 9.07 1.02
C GLN A 67 -6.77 9.40 -0.47
N HIS A 68 -5.63 9.84 -1.03
CA HIS A 68 -5.50 10.08 -2.47
C HIS A 68 -5.78 8.82 -3.29
N ALA A 69 -5.37 7.65 -2.81
CA ALA A 69 -5.64 6.36 -3.45
C ALA A 69 -7.14 6.04 -3.42
N THR A 70 -7.82 6.34 -2.30
CA THR A 70 -9.27 6.20 -2.17
C THR A 70 -10.02 7.10 -3.15
N ALA A 71 -9.59 8.36 -3.31
CA ALA A 71 -10.19 9.29 -4.26
C ALA A 71 -10.01 8.83 -5.73
N GLN A 72 -8.86 8.25 -6.07
CA GLN A 72 -8.66 7.67 -7.40
C GLN A 72 -9.58 6.47 -7.64
N ARG A 73 -9.73 5.60 -6.63
CA ARG A 73 -10.65 4.44 -6.71
C ARG A 73 -12.10 4.90 -6.90
N ASP A 74 -12.54 5.90 -6.13
CA ASP A 74 -13.89 6.46 -6.20
C ASP A 74 -14.23 6.96 -7.60
N ARG A 75 -13.29 7.68 -8.25
CA ARG A 75 -13.45 8.12 -9.65
C ARG A 75 -13.60 6.92 -10.60
N ALA A 76 -12.74 5.90 -10.47
CA ALA A 76 -12.80 4.72 -11.32
C ALA A 76 -14.13 3.96 -11.16
N LEU A 77 -14.66 3.86 -9.93
CA LEU A 77 -15.97 3.26 -9.65
C LEU A 77 -17.10 4.11 -10.24
N THR A 78 -17.03 5.43 -10.11
CA THR A 78 -18.03 6.35 -10.67
C THR A 78 -18.08 6.27 -12.21
N GLU A 79 -16.94 6.13 -12.87
CA GLU A 79 -16.87 5.92 -14.32
C GLU A 79 -17.50 4.59 -14.75
N LEU A 80 -17.28 3.51 -13.98
CA LEU A 80 -17.91 2.22 -14.23
C LEU A 80 -19.43 2.31 -14.10
N LEU A 81 -19.90 2.90 -13.01
CA LEU A 81 -21.33 3.15 -12.77
C LEU A 81 -21.96 3.99 -13.90
N SER A 82 -21.27 5.05 -14.35
CA SER A 82 -21.75 5.89 -15.45
C SER A 82 -21.86 5.12 -16.77
N ARG A 83 -20.95 4.17 -17.04
CA ARG A 83 -21.02 3.30 -18.23
C ARG A 83 -22.19 2.34 -18.15
N GLU A 84 -22.40 1.70 -17.00
CA GLU A 84 -23.48 0.74 -16.77
C GLU A 84 -24.86 1.38 -16.95
N ILE A 85 -25.09 2.55 -16.33
CA ILE A 85 -26.36 3.29 -16.46
C ILE A 85 -26.66 3.65 -17.93
N ARG A 86 -25.65 4.04 -18.72
CA ARG A 86 -25.86 4.38 -20.14
C ARG A 86 -26.31 3.16 -20.96
N VAL A 87 -25.69 2.01 -20.75
CA VAL A 87 -26.05 0.76 -21.44
C VAL A 87 -27.49 0.35 -21.12
N GLU A 88 -27.88 0.48 -19.86
CA GLU A 88 -29.25 0.15 -19.41
C GLU A 88 -30.29 1.12 -19.98
N SER A 89 -29.94 2.39 -20.21
CA SER A 89 -30.83 3.38 -20.82
C SER A 89 -31.00 3.25 -22.35
N GLU A 90 -30.10 2.52 -23.01
CA GLU A 90 -30.08 2.30 -24.47
C GLU A 90 -30.64 0.92 -24.86
N SER A 91 -31.00 0.07 -23.88
CA SER A 91 -31.64 -1.24 -24.06
C SER A 91 -33.15 -1.18 -23.84
#